data_AF-A0A1F6TPQ1-F1
#
_entry.id   AF-A0A1F6TPQ1-F1
#
_cell.length_a   1.000
_cell.length_b   1.000
_cell.length_c   1.000
_cell.angle_alpha   90.00
_cell.angle_beta   90.00
_cell.angle_gamma   90.00
#
_symmetry.space_group_name_H-M   'P 1'
#
loop_
_entity.id
_entity.type
_entity.pdbx_description
1 polymer ?
#
loop_
_entity_poly.entity_id
_entity_poly.type
_entity_poly.pdbx_seq_one_letter_code
_entity_poly.pdbx_strand_id
1 'polypeptide(L)'
;MIEILGVDMWGTIRRLDTEDMIPEAFSALQQLVSKRFSERVWLVSAARTGEESLNWLKEQNFYGKTGILPEHVKFCRLGEKPSLCDKLGVTHIIDDNDFVLTRVNTAQYRYLFHVDDDGSLKILMPEDKLKKIQIVTSWKEILNILLPKNRAGRE
;
A
#
# COMPACT_ATOMS: atom_id res chain seq x y z
N MET A 1 -15.38 1.77 -13.69
CA MET A 1 -14.98 0.60 -12.88
C MET A 1 -14.80 1.09 -11.45
N ILE A 2 -15.25 0.33 -10.44
CA ILE A 2 -15.04 0.72 -9.04
C ILE A 2 -13.57 0.50 -8.71
N GLU A 3 -12.92 1.52 -8.14
CA GLU A 3 -11.52 1.46 -7.74
C GLU A 3 -11.40 1.15 -6.25
N ILE A 4 -10.57 0.14 -5.94
CA ILE A 4 -10.27 -0.35 -4.60
C ILE A 4 -8.74 -0.41 -4.44
N LEU A 5 -8.23 0.19 -3.36
CA LEU A 5 -6.82 0.22 -3.00
C LEU A 5 -6.53 -0.78 -1.89
N GLY A 6 -5.55 -1.66 -2.11
CA GLY A 6 -4.91 -2.48 -1.08
C GLY A 6 -3.52 -1.94 -0.76
N VAL A 7 -3.18 -1.81 0.52
CA VAL A 7 -1.88 -1.31 0.97
C VAL A 7 -1.28 -2.26 2.01
N ASP A 8 0.01 -2.58 1.89
CA ASP A 8 0.75 -3.26 2.94
C ASP A 8 1.11 -2.34 4.12
N MET A 9 1.46 -2.93 5.26
CA MET A 9 1.92 -2.19 6.43
C MET A 9 3.45 -2.15 6.54
N TRP A 10 4.11 -3.30 6.47
CA TRP A 10 5.54 -3.44 6.78
C TRP A 10 6.38 -3.16 5.52
N GLY A 11 7.43 -2.35 5.63
CA GLY A 11 8.17 -1.85 4.47
C GLY A 11 7.42 -0.83 3.59
N THR A 12 6.13 -0.61 3.84
CA THR A 12 5.27 0.31 3.05
C THR A 12 4.74 1.50 3.88
N ILE A 13 4.26 1.26 5.09
CA ILE A 13 3.79 2.30 6.04
C ILE A 13 4.73 2.41 7.26
N ARG A 14 5.25 1.27 7.71
CA ARG A 14 6.14 1.12 8.87
C ARG A 14 7.40 0.41 8.41
N ARG A 15 8.58 0.92 8.76
CA ARG A 15 9.88 0.35 8.38
C ARG A 15 10.07 -1.05 8.97
N LEU A 16 10.79 -1.91 8.26
CA LEU A 16 11.05 -3.30 8.69
C LEU A 16 12.14 -3.41 9.76
N ASP A 17 13.06 -2.45 9.80
CA ASP A 17 14.30 -2.46 10.59
C ASP A 17 14.19 -1.61 11.85
N THR A 18 13.67 -0.40 11.75
CA THR A 18 13.50 0.52 12.90
C THR A 18 12.09 0.55 13.44
N GLU A 19 11.13 -0.01 12.69
CA GLU A 19 9.71 0.04 13.00
C GLU A 19 9.11 1.45 13.03
N ASP A 20 9.85 2.46 12.56
CA ASP A 20 9.39 3.83 12.41
C ASP A 20 8.37 3.96 11.28
N MET A 21 7.51 4.96 11.36
CA MET A 21 6.64 5.30 10.25
C MET A 21 7.46 5.79 9.04
N ILE A 22 7.17 5.26 7.86
CA ILE A 22 7.73 5.75 6.60
C ILE A 22 7.24 7.18 6.34
N PRO A 23 8.12 8.13 5.96
CA PRO A 23 7.73 9.51 5.72
C PRO A 23 6.53 9.65 4.78
N GLU A 24 5.64 10.59 5.13
CA GLU A 24 4.44 10.95 4.36
C GLU A 24 3.38 9.84 4.19
N ALA A 25 3.57 8.64 4.75
CA ALA A 25 2.63 7.52 4.57
C ALA A 25 1.19 7.89 4.96
N PHE A 26 1.01 8.45 6.15
CA PHE A 26 -0.34 8.76 6.64
C PHE A 26 -1.00 9.91 5.88
N SER A 27 -0.25 10.99 5.59
CA SER A 27 -0.79 12.12 4.82
C SER A 27 -1.09 11.75 3.38
N ALA A 28 -0.33 10.82 2.79
CA ALA A 28 -0.64 10.28 1.47
C ALA A 28 -1.88 9.40 1.50
N LEU A 29 -2.00 8.46 2.44
CA LEU A 29 -3.19 7.64 2.60
C LEU A 29 -4.44 8.49 2.82
N GLN A 30 -4.36 9.54 3.65
CA GLN A 30 -5.44 10.50 3.83
C GLN A 30 -5.89 11.13 2.51
N GLN A 31 -4.94 11.52 1.66
CA GLN A 31 -5.25 12.11 0.36
C GLN A 31 -5.84 11.08 -0.61
N LEU A 32 -5.36 9.84 -0.59
CA LEU A 32 -5.90 8.77 -1.42
C LEU A 32 -7.34 8.41 -1.02
N VAL A 33 -7.60 8.32 0.29
CA VAL A 33 -8.96 8.17 0.85
C VAL A 33 -9.83 9.35 0.43
N SER A 34 -9.45 10.58 0.74
CA SER A 34 -10.32 11.74 0.52
C SER A 34 -10.55 12.10 -0.97
N LYS A 35 -9.58 11.85 -1.85
CA LYS A 35 -9.61 12.38 -3.22
C LYS A 35 -9.93 11.34 -4.31
N ARG A 36 -9.80 10.04 -4.06
CA ARG A 36 -10.00 9.01 -5.09
C ARG A 36 -10.74 7.77 -4.61
N PHE A 37 -10.25 7.14 -3.54
CA PHE A 37 -10.72 5.81 -3.15
C PHE A 37 -11.86 5.85 -2.14
N SER A 38 -12.06 6.96 -1.41
CA SER A 38 -13.03 7.07 -0.33
C SER A 38 -12.84 5.93 0.68
N GLU A 39 -13.91 5.30 1.13
CA GLU A 39 -13.86 4.15 2.05
C GLU A 39 -13.29 2.87 1.40
N ARG A 40 -12.96 2.86 0.11
CA ARG A 40 -12.46 1.65 -0.61
C ARG A 40 -10.95 1.47 -0.51
N VAL A 41 -10.39 1.72 0.68
CA VAL A 41 -8.98 1.52 1.00
C VAL A 41 -8.87 0.44 2.08
N TRP A 42 -8.07 -0.58 1.81
CA TRP A 42 -7.83 -1.71 2.70
C TRP A 42 -6.36 -1.79 3.08
N LEU A 43 -6.06 -1.81 4.38
CA LEU A 43 -4.75 -2.24 4.86
C LEU A 43 -4.79 -3.76 4.98
N VAL A 44 -3.93 -4.44 4.22
CA VAL A 44 -3.81 -5.90 4.23
C VAL A 44 -2.38 -6.25 4.57
N SER A 45 -2.16 -6.95 5.68
CA SER A 45 -0.81 -7.30 6.16
C SER A 45 -0.69 -8.79 6.42
N ALA A 46 0.42 -9.40 5.98
CA ALA A 46 0.74 -10.78 6.33
C ALA A 46 1.37 -10.79 7.72
N ALA A 47 0.69 -11.42 8.69
CA ALA A 47 1.01 -11.30 10.10
C ALA A 47 2.39 -11.90 10.44
N ARG A 48 3.24 -11.09 11.07
CA ARG A 48 4.26 -11.54 12.04
C ARG A 48 3.70 -11.44 13.47
N THR A 49 2.97 -10.36 13.81
CA THR A 49 2.27 -10.13 15.11
C THR A 49 1.04 -9.21 14.92
N GLY A 50 -0.17 -9.79 14.79
CA GLY A 50 -1.40 -9.01 14.51
C GLY A 50 -1.80 -8.04 15.63
N GLU A 51 -1.65 -8.44 16.89
CA GLU A 51 -2.00 -7.62 18.06
C GLU A 51 -1.08 -6.41 18.24
N GLU A 52 0.23 -6.62 18.11
CA GLU A 52 1.23 -5.55 18.16
C GLU A 52 1.02 -4.54 17.03
N SER A 53 0.73 -5.02 15.82
CA SER A 53 0.43 -4.17 14.67
C SER A 53 -0.83 -3.33 14.93
N LEU A 54 -1.87 -3.91 15.52
CA LEU A 54 -3.10 -3.18 15.89
C LEU A 54 -2.84 -2.12 16.98
N ASN A 55 -2.03 -2.45 17.98
CA ASN A 55 -1.66 -1.51 19.04
C ASN A 55 -0.87 -0.33 18.47
N TRP A 56 0.10 -0.58 17.60
CA TRP A 56 0.84 0.47 16.92
C TRP A 56 -0.08 1.37 16.09
N LEU A 57 -1.00 0.80 15.30
CA LEU A 57 -1.97 1.59 14.52
C LEU A 57 -2.82 2.49 15.41
N LYS A 58 -3.23 1.99 16.58
CA LYS A 58 -4.00 2.76 17.57
C LYS A 58 -3.17 3.89 18.18
N GLU A 59 -1.95 3.61 18.63
CA GLU A 59 -1.04 4.60 19.22
C GLU A 59 -0.71 5.73 18.24
N GLN A 60 -0.57 5.41 16.95
CA GLN A 60 -0.29 6.41 15.93
C GLN A 60 -1.53 7.22 15.50
N ASN A 61 -2.72 6.94 16.05
CA ASN A 61 -4.01 7.46 15.60
C ASN A 61 -4.21 7.25 14.08
N PHE A 62 -3.88 6.06 13.60
CA PHE A 62 -3.91 5.72 12.17
C PHE A 62 -5.26 5.99 11.52
N TYR A 63 -6.35 5.52 12.14
CA TYR A 63 -7.70 5.66 11.59
C TYR A 63 -8.11 7.14 11.44
N GLY A 64 -7.88 7.95 12.48
CA GLY A 64 -8.20 9.37 12.45
C GLY A 64 -7.34 10.19 11.49
N LYS A 65 -6.06 9.82 11.32
CA LYS A 65 -5.14 10.52 10.41
C LYS A 65 -5.34 10.14 8.94
N THR A 66 -5.65 8.88 8.65
CA THR A 66 -5.75 8.37 7.27
C THR A 66 -7.18 8.33 6.75
N GLY A 67 -8.19 8.24 7.61
CA GLY A 67 -9.57 7.99 7.22
C GLY A 67 -9.86 6.56 6.76
N ILE A 68 -8.90 5.63 6.90
CA ILE A 68 -9.13 4.20 6.66
C ILE A 68 -10.00 3.66 7.78
N LEU A 69 -11.02 2.89 7.42
CA LEU A 69 -11.96 2.31 8.37
C LEU A 69 -11.30 1.18 9.19
N PRO A 70 -11.55 1.08 10.51
CA PRO A 70 -11.03 -0.01 11.33
C PRO A 70 -11.36 -1.41 10.79
N GLU A 71 -12.55 -1.61 10.24
CA GLU A 71 -13.00 -2.85 9.62
C GLU A 71 -12.26 -3.20 8.31
N HIS A 72 -11.57 -2.22 7.71
CA HIS A 72 -10.76 -2.36 6.50
C HIS A 72 -9.28 -2.64 6.78
N VAL A 73 -8.94 -2.96 8.03
CA VAL A 73 -7.64 -3.53 8.41
C VAL A 73 -7.77 -5.05 8.51
N LYS A 74 -7.02 -5.78 7.68
CA LYS A 74 -7.03 -7.24 7.65
C LYS A 74 -5.62 -7.81 7.80
N PHE A 75 -5.48 -8.69 8.78
CA PHE A 75 -4.31 -9.54 8.93
C PHE A 75 -4.59 -10.91 8.35
N CYS A 76 -3.61 -11.49 7.67
CA CYS A 76 -3.69 -12.82 7.08
C CYS A 76 -2.42 -13.61 7.37
N ARG A 77 -2.42 -14.93 7.12
CA ARG A 77 -1.19 -15.73 7.24
C ARG A 77 -0.26 -15.47 6.06
N LEU A 78 1.02 -15.83 6.23
CA LEU A 78 2.00 -15.75 5.16
C LEU A 78 1.50 -16.54 3.93
N GLY A 79 1.53 -15.89 2.76
CA GLY A 79 1.09 -16.47 1.49
C GLY A 79 -0.42 -16.34 1.19
N GLU A 80 -1.26 -16.00 2.16
CA GLU A 80 -2.71 -15.82 1.94
C GLU A 80 -3.07 -14.45 1.36
N LYS A 81 -2.17 -13.47 1.52
CA LYS A 81 -2.39 -12.08 1.14
C LYS A 81 -2.89 -11.89 -0.31
N PRO A 82 -2.32 -12.52 -1.35
CA PRO A 82 -2.84 -12.37 -2.71
C PRO A 82 -4.31 -12.80 -2.85
N SER A 83 -4.66 -13.95 -2.27
CA SER A 83 -6.04 -14.46 -2.32
C SER A 83 -7.02 -13.57 -1.54
N LEU A 84 -6.56 -12.96 -0.43
CA LEU A 84 -7.37 -12.01 0.32
C LEU A 84 -7.60 -10.72 -0.47
N CYS A 85 -6.56 -10.15 -1.10
CA CYS A 85 -6.70 -8.99 -1.98
C CYS A 85 -7.67 -9.27 -3.15
N ASP A 86 -7.59 -10.45 -3.75
CA ASP A 86 -8.52 -10.87 -4.81
C ASP A 86 -9.97 -10.94 -4.31
N LYS A 87 -10.21 -11.51 -3.12
CA LYS A 87 -11.55 -11.56 -2.51
C LYS A 87 -12.12 -10.17 -2.20
N LEU A 88 -11.27 -9.21 -1.84
CA LEU A 88 -11.65 -7.82 -1.60
C LEU A 88 -11.85 -7.03 -2.90
N GLY A 89 -11.51 -7.60 -4.05
CA GLY A 89 -11.61 -6.93 -5.36
C GLY A 89 -10.58 -5.82 -5.54
N VAL A 90 -9.41 -5.93 -4.90
CA VAL A 90 -8.35 -4.92 -4.96
C VAL A 90 -7.94 -4.68 -6.42
N THR A 91 -8.04 -3.43 -6.86
CA THR A 91 -7.70 -3.02 -8.25
C THR A 91 -6.33 -2.35 -8.35
N HIS A 92 -5.91 -1.69 -7.26
CA HIS A 92 -4.64 -1.03 -7.08
C HIS A 92 -3.97 -1.62 -5.83
N ILE A 93 -2.73 -2.09 -5.93
CA ILE A 93 -2.01 -2.63 -4.79
C ILE A 93 -0.65 -1.94 -4.62
N ILE A 94 -0.35 -1.54 -3.39
CA ILE A 94 0.95 -1.00 -2.97
C ILE A 94 1.52 -1.96 -1.94
N ASP A 95 2.68 -2.53 -2.25
CA ASP A 95 3.32 -3.59 -1.45
C ASP A 95 4.83 -3.53 -1.66
N ASP A 96 5.63 -3.86 -0.66
CA ASP A 96 7.08 -3.97 -0.77
C ASP A 96 7.53 -5.33 -1.32
N ASN A 97 6.58 -6.24 -1.56
CA ASN A 97 6.83 -7.61 -1.96
C ASN A 97 6.35 -7.92 -3.39
N ASP A 98 7.29 -8.05 -4.31
CA ASP A 98 7.03 -8.38 -5.72
C ASP A 98 6.34 -9.74 -5.93
N PHE A 99 6.61 -10.73 -5.07
CA PHE A 99 5.93 -12.03 -5.08
C PHE A 99 4.43 -11.90 -4.78
N VAL A 100 4.04 -10.97 -3.91
CA VAL A 100 2.62 -10.67 -3.62
C VAL A 100 2.00 -9.96 -4.83
N LEU A 101 2.64 -8.90 -5.32
CA LEU A 101 2.17 -8.09 -6.44
C LEU A 101 1.93 -8.92 -7.70
N THR A 102 2.82 -9.87 -8.00
CA THR A 102 2.68 -10.74 -9.18
C THR A 102 1.48 -11.68 -9.10
N ARG A 103 1.00 -12.01 -7.90
CA ARG A 103 -0.06 -13.00 -7.64
C ARG A 103 -1.46 -12.43 -7.39
N VAL A 104 -1.59 -11.13 -7.17
CA VAL A 104 -2.91 -10.49 -7.02
C VAL A 104 -3.54 -10.33 -8.42
N ASN A 105 -4.53 -11.15 -8.73
CA ASN A 105 -5.12 -11.25 -10.06
C ASN A 105 -6.07 -10.10 -10.37
N THR A 106 -6.79 -9.59 -9.35
CA THR A 106 -7.73 -8.48 -9.55
C THR A 106 -7.03 -7.14 -9.73
N ALA A 107 -5.78 -7.02 -9.27
CA ALA A 107 -5.02 -5.79 -9.32
C ALA A 107 -4.39 -5.56 -10.70
N GLN A 108 -4.92 -4.59 -11.43
CA GLN A 108 -4.38 -4.13 -12.71
C GLN A 108 -3.21 -3.15 -12.51
N TYR A 109 -3.25 -2.41 -11.40
CA TYR A 109 -2.24 -1.42 -11.04
C TYR A 109 -1.46 -1.91 -9.82
N ARG A 110 -0.15 -2.09 -9.99
CA ARG A 110 0.71 -2.75 -9.00
C ARG A 110 1.94 -1.88 -8.76
N TYR A 111 2.15 -1.50 -7.51
CA TYR A 111 3.22 -0.61 -7.11
C TYR A 111 4.15 -1.34 -6.14
N LEU A 112 5.38 -1.62 -6.60
CA LEU A 112 6.44 -2.14 -5.74
C LEU A 112 7.03 -0.98 -4.97
N PHE A 113 6.65 -0.87 -3.71
CA PHE A 113 7.07 0.21 -2.84
C PHE A 113 8.42 -0.09 -2.24
N HIS A 114 9.39 0.78 -2.47
CA HIS A 114 10.75 0.53 -2.04
C HIS A 114 11.44 1.79 -1.55
N VAL A 115 11.60 1.89 -0.24
CA VAL A 115 12.32 3.00 0.40
C VAL A 115 13.75 2.56 0.59
N ASP A 116 14.60 2.89 -0.38
CA ASP A 116 16.03 2.63 -0.29
C ASP A 116 16.73 3.74 0.51
N ASP A 117 17.48 3.36 1.55
CA ASP A 117 18.54 4.20 2.12
C ASP A 117 19.93 3.84 1.52
N ASP A 118 20.09 2.64 0.91
CA ASP A 118 21.36 2.13 0.35
C ASP A 118 21.32 1.71 -1.15
N GLY A 119 20.15 1.71 -1.78
CA GLY A 119 19.99 1.43 -3.21
C GLY A 119 19.76 -0.05 -3.57
N SER A 120 19.47 -0.91 -2.59
CA SER A 120 19.32 -2.36 -2.77
C SER A 120 17.87 -2.83 -2.88
N LEU A 121 17.31 -2.73 -4.09
CA LEU A 121 16.03 -3.37 -4.42
C LEU A 121 16.17 -4.90 -4.50
N LYS A 122 15.60 -5.60 -3.51
CA LYS A 122 15.52 -7.07 -3.53
C LYS A 122 14.34 -7.55 -4.35
N ILE A 123 14.60 -7.85 -5.61
CA ILE A 123 13.65 -8.50 -6.51
C ILE A 123 13.74 -10.02 -6.34
N LEU A 124 12.61 -10.67 -6.08
CA LEU A 124 12.50 -12.14 -6.01
C LEU A 124 11.96 -12.74 -7.32
N MET A 125 11.26 -11.95 -8.13
CA MET A 125 10.56 -12.43 -9.32
C MET A 125 11.35 -12.13 -10.61
N PRO A 126 11.31 -13.02 -11.60
CA PRO A 126 11.95 -12.78 -12.90
C PRO A 126 11.41 -11.53 -13.60
N GLU A 127 12.27 -10.85 -14.37
CA GLU A 127 11.95 -9.58 -15.04
C GLU A 127 10.67 -9.62 -15.89
N ASP A 128 10.36 -10.75 -16.54
CA ASP A 128 9.15 -10.89 -17.36
C ASP A 128 7.85 -10.74 -16.54
N LYS A 129 7.89 -11.13 -15.26
CA LYS A 129 6.76 -10.99 -14.32
C LYS A 129 6.62 -9.57 -13.78
N LEU A 130 7.67 -8.77 -13.84
CA LEU A 130 7.70 -7.40 -13.34
C LEU A 130 7.22 -6.37 -14.37
N LYS A 131 7.05 -6.75 -15.64
CA LYS A 131 6.61 -5.84 -16.72
C LYS A 131 5.30 -5.07 -16.44
N LYS A 132 4.50 -5.54 -15.48
CA LYS A 132 3.22 -4.91 -15.06
C LYS A 132 3.28 -4.27 -13.67
N ILE A 133 4.46 -4.20 -13.08
CA ILE A 133 4.70 -3.65 -11.75
C ILE A 133 5.50 -2.36 -11.93
N GLN A 134 4.97 -1.28 -11.37
CA GLN A 134 5.67 -0.01 -11.32
C GLN A 134 6.42 0.09 -10.00
N ILE A 135 7.74 0.25 -10.06
CA ILE A 135 8.56 0.50 -8.87
C ILE A 135 8.35 1.97 -8.47
N VAL A 136 8.16 2.21 -7.19
CA VAL A 136 7.99 3.55 -6.61
C VAL A 136 8.81 3.65 -5.34
N THR A 137 9.40 4.83 -5.08
CA THR A 137 10.33 5.00 -3.96
C THR A 137 9.82 5.88 -2.84
N SER A 138 8.64 6.47 -3.02
CA SER A 138 8.05 7.35 -2.02
C SER A 138 6.53 7.44 -2.13
N TRP A 139 5.90 7.84 -1.03
CA TRP A 139 4.47 8.16 -1.01
C TRP A 139 4.13 9.37 -1.89
N LYS A 140 5.04 10.34 -2.02
CA LYS A 140 4.91 11.44 -2.98
C LYS A 140 4.78 10.95 -4.42
N GLU A 141 5.57 9.95 -4.81
CA GLU A 141 5.48 9.35 -6.14
C GLU A 141 4.15 8.64 -6.34
N ILE A 142 3.69 7.87 -5.36
CA ILE A 142 2.35 7.27 -5.35
C ILE A 142 1.27 8.34 -5.57
N LEU A 143 1.33 9.47 -4.86
CA LEU A 143 0.36 10.55 -5.04
C LEU A 143 0.41 11.16 -6.45
N ASN A 144 1.60 11.35 -7.03
CA ASN A 144 1.75 11.87 -8.38
C ASN A 144 1.18 10.95 -9.46
N ILE A 145 1.19 9.63 -9.22
CA ILE A 145 0.63 8.62 -10.12
C ILE A 145 -0.88 8.50 -9.92
N LEU A 146 -1.31 8.42 -8.66
CA LEU A 146 -2.68 8.04 -8.31
C LEU A 146 -3.63 9.23 -8.20
N LEU A 147 -3.15 10.46 -8.03
CA LEU A 147 -4.03 11.62 -8.01
C LEU A 147 -3.94 12.39 -9.33
N PRO A 148 -5.05 12.98 -9.80
CA PRO A 148 -5.01 13.84 -10.96
C PRO A 148 -4.03 14.99 -10.70
N LYS A 149 -3.15 15.24 -11.67
CA LYS A 149 -2.34 16.47 -11.65
C LYS A 149 -3.31 17.64 -11.68
N ASN A 150 -3.25 18.51 -10.67
CA ASN A 150 -3.96 19.78 -10.72
C ASN A 150 -3.57 20.47 -12.03
N ARG A 151 -4.50 20.55 -12.97
CA ARG A 151 -4.41 21.52 -14.05
C ARG A 151 -4.58 22.86 -13.35
N ALA A 152 -3.48 23.49 -12.95
CA ALA A 152 -3.50 24.89 -12.57
C ALA A 152 -4.26 25.64 -13.67
N GLY A 153 -5.23 26.46 -13.24
CA GLY A 153 -6.14 27.17 -14.12
C GLY A 153 -5.37 27.85 -15.25
N ARG A 154 -5.83 27.61 -16.48
CA ARG A 154 -5.68 28.62 -17.53
C ARG A 154 -6.67 29.72 -17.15
N GLU A 155 -6.16 30.75 -16.47
CA GLU A 155 -6.73 32.10 -16.57
C GLU A 155 -6.21 32.75 -17.84
#